data_AF-A0A1E4FS11-F1
#
_entry.id   AF-A0A1E4FS11-F1
#
_cell.length_a   1.000
_cell.length_b   1.000
_cell.length_c   1.000
_cell.angle_alpha   90.00
_cell.angle_beta   90.00
_cell.angle_gamma   90.00
#
_symmetry.space_group_name_H-M   'P 1'
#
loop_
_entity.id
_entity.type
_entity.pdbx_description
1 polymer ?
#
loop_
_entity_poly.entity_id
_entity_poly.type
_entity_poly.pdbx_seq_one_letter_code
_entity_poly.pdbx_strand_id
1 'polypeptide(L)' 'MLKWIGALVGLLTLLLGGLWFLQGTGLVVIDPIACVGECAALTGPSLPWALAGAALALFGGALIWFSLRRR' A
#
# COMPACT_ATOMS: atom_id res chain seq x y z
N MET A 1 5.92 -18.17 16.57
CA MET A 1 6.71 -17.39 15.59
C MET A 1 5.90 -17.03 14.35
N LEU A 2 5.29 -17.98 13.65
CA LEU A 2 4.59 -17.74 12.36
C LEU A 2 3.48 -16.66 12.42
N LYS A 3 2.76 -16.53 13.54
CA LYS A 3 1.78 -15.46 13.78
C LYS A 3 2.35 -14.06 13.61
N TRP A 4 3.51 -13.80 14.24
CA TRP A 4 4.14 -12.48 14.22
C TRP A 4 4.68 -12.16 12.84
N ILE A 5 5.15 -13.18 12.11
CA ILE A 5 5.55 -13.04 10.71
C ILE A 5 4.33 -12.65 9.86
N GLY A 6 3.21 -13.35 10.00
CA GLY A 6 1.97 -13.03 9.28
C GLY A 6 1.43 -11.63 9.59
N ALA A 7 1.48 -11.21 10.87
CA ALA A 7 1.08 -9.87 11.28
C ALA A 7 2.03 -8.79 10.74
N LEU A 8 3.35 -9.03 10.75
CA LEU A 8 4.34 -8.09 10.22
C LEU A 8 4.20 -7.93 8.69
N VAL A 9 4.07 -9.05 7.96
CA VAL A 9 3.82 -9.02 6.52
C VAL A 9 2.52 -8.28 6.24
N GLY A 10 1.44 -8.62 6.93
CA GLY A 10 0.16 -7.93 6.77
C GLY A 10 0.24 -6.42 7.05
N LEU A 11 1.02 -6.00 8.05
CA LEU A 11 1.24 -4.58 8.37
C LEU A 11 2.00 -3.86 7.25
N LEU A 12 3.08 -4.44 6.74
CA LEU A 12 3.83 -3.86 5.62
C LEU A 12 2.95 -3.71 4.37
N THR A 13 2.18 -4.76 4.05
CA THR A 13 1.26 -4.77 2.91
C THR A 13 0.13 -3.75 3.08
N LEU A 14 -0.40 -3.60 4.30
CA LEU A 14 -1.43 -2.61 4.63
C LEU A 14 -0.92 -1.17 4.43
N LEU A 15 0.28 -0.88 4.95
CA LEU A 15 0.89 0.45 4.82
C LEU A 15 1.22 0.79 3.37
N LEU A 16 1.81 -0.15 2.64
CA LEU A 16 2.14 0.03 1.22
C LEU A 16 0.87 0.23 0.36
N GLY A 17 -0.16 -0.60 0.58
CA GLY A 17 -1.45 -0.45 -0.11
C GLY A 17 -2.13 0.88 0.21
N GLY A 18 -2.11 1.30 1.48
CA GLY A 18 -2.63 2.60 1.89
C GLY A 18 -1.90 3.76 1.20
N LEU A 19 -0.57 3.69 1.12
CA LEU A 19 0.24 4.69 0.42
C LEU A 19 -0.12 4.78 -1.06
N TRP A 20 -0.23 3.63 -1.75
CA TRP A 20 -0.65 3.58 -3.15
C TRP A 20 -2.07 4.10 -3.37
N PHE A 21 -3.00 3.83 -2.44
CA PHE A 21 -4.36 4.35 -2.51
C PHE A 21 -4.38 5.88 -2.40
N LEU A 22 -3.65 6.43 -1.43
CA LEU A 22 -3.56 7.88 -1.21
C LEU A 22 -2.89 8.58 -2.40
N GLN A 23 -1.88 7.97 -3.02
CA GLN A 23 -1.26 8.49 -4.24
C GLN A 23 -2.18 8.36 -5.46
N GLY A 24 -2.85 7.22 -5.62
CA GLY A 24 -3.79 7.00 -6.73
C GLY A 24 -5.01 7.91 -6.69
N THR A 25 -5.43 8.37 -5.51
CA THR A 25 -6.50 9.38 -5.36
C THR A 25 -6.00 10.81 -5.52
N GLY A 26 -4.68 11.04 -5.57
CA GLY A 26 -4.08 12.37 -5.59
C GLY A 26 -4.18 13.11 -4.25
N LEU A 27 -4.57 12.44 -3.16
CA LEU A 27 -4.60 13.04 -1.81
C LEU A 27 -3.19 13.28 -1.26
N VAL A 28 -2.25 12.40 -1.62
CA VAL A 28 -0.83 12.53 -1.27
C VAL A 28 -0.03 12.51 -2.55
N VAL A 29 0.71 13.59 -2.78
CA VAL A 29 1.68 13.67 -3.88
C VAL A 29 3.07 13.58 -3.25
N ILE A 30 3.86 12.61 -3.72
CA ILE A 30 5.25 12.44 -3.29
C ILE A 30 6.11 12.77 -4.49
N ASP A 31 6.85 13.86 -4.42
CA ASP A 31 7.79 14.24 -5.46
C ASP A 31 8.92 13.20 -5.52
N PRO A 32 9.35 12.79 -6.73
CA PRO A 32 10.45 11.86 -6.89
C PRO A 32 11.75 12.45 -6.31
N ILE A 33 12.29 11.80 -5.28
CA ILE A 33 13.55 12.18 -4.60
C ILE A 33 14.81 11.94 -5.45
N ALA A 34 14.72 11.09 -6.47
CA ALA A 34 15.79 10.85 -7.44
C ALA A 34 15.16 10.60 -8.81
N CYS A 35 15.60 11.37 -9.82
CA CYS A 35 15.19 11.14 -11.20
C CYS A 35 16.18 10.20 -11.88
N VAL A 36 15.74 8.98 -12.18
CA VAL A 36 16.47 8.02 -13.02
C VAL A 36 15.57 7.68 -14.21
N GLY A 37 15.50 8.59 -15.19
CA GLY A 37 14.65 8.44 -16.40
C GLY A 37 13.73 9.64 -16.63
N GLU A 38 12.44 9.38 -16.89
CA GLU A 38 11.42 10.42 -17.10
C GLU A 38 11.19 11.22 -15.81
N CYS A 39 11.66 12.46 -15.75
CA CYS A 39 11.42 13.37 -14.62
C CYS A 39 10.01 13.99 -14.64
N ALA A 40 9.07 13.41 -15.37
CA ALA A 40 7.67 13.68 -15.15
C ALA A 40 7.30 12.93 -13.87
N ALA A 41 7.02 13.65 -12.79
CA ALA A 41 6.35 13.04 -11.66
C ALA A 41 5.14 12.27 -12.22
N LEU A 42 4.93 11.01 -11.80
CA LEU A 42 3.69 10.29 -12.12
C LEU A 42 2.56 11.12 -11.53
N THR A 43 2.07 12.08 -12.31
CA THR A 43 1.33 13.23 -11.80
C THR A 43 -0.11 13.07 -12.12
N GLY A 44 -0.89 13.12 -11.04
CA GLY A 44 -2.33 13.13 -11.09
C GLY A 44 -2.95 11.89 -10.46
N PRO A 45 -4.22 12.00 -10.05
CA PRO A 45 -5.00 10.85 -9.65
C PRO A 45 -4.93 9.76 -10.74
N SER A 46 -4.65 8.54 -10.32
CA SER A 46 -4.58 7.37 -11.17
C SER A 46 -5.46 6.26 -10.59
N LEU A 47 -6.61 6.06 -11.24
CA LEU A 47 -7.59 5.06 -10.84
C LEU A 47 -7.00 3.65 -10.71
N PRO A 48 -6.10 3.17 -11.61
CA PRO A 48 -5.49 1.85 -11.45
C PRO A 48 -4.66 1.73 -10.15
N TRP A 49 -3.89 2.76 -9.80
CA TRP A 49 -3.10 2.78 -8.56
C TRP A 49 -3.98 2.88 -7.32
N ALA A 50 -5.07 3.65 -7.39
CA ALA A 50 -6.05 3.70 -6.30
C ALA A 50 -6.66 2.32 -6.04
N LEU A 51 -7.13 1.64 -7.09
CA LEU A 51 -7.73 0.30 -6.97
C LEU A 51 -6.71 -0.74 -6.48
N ALA A 52 -5.49 -0.73 -7.03
CA ALA A 52 -4.42 -1.62 -6.59
C ALA A 52 -4.06 -1.39 -5.12
N GLY A 53 -3.92 -0.13 -4.70
CA GLY A 53 -3.66 0.24 -3.31
C GLY A 53 -4.77 -0.18 -2.36
N ALA A 54 -6.03 0.06 -2.73
CA ALA A 54 -7.19 -0.36 -1.93
C ALA A 54 -7.24 -1.89 -1.77
N ALA A 55 -7.08 -2.64 -2.86
CA ALA A 55 -7.05 -4.11 -2.82
C ALA A 55 -5.91 -4.62 -1.94
N LEU A 56 -4.72 -4.05 -2.07
CA LEU A 56 -3.54 -4.44 -1.29
C LEU A 56 -3.71 -4.11 0.21
N ALA A 57 -4.27 -2.94 0.52
CA ALA A 57 -4.56 -2.52 1.89
C ALA A 57 -5.57 -3.47 2.56
N LEU A 58 -6.67 -3.79 1.86
CA LEU A 58 -7.67 -4.74 2.35
C LEU A 58 -7.07 -6.12 2.58
N PHE A 59 -6.21 -6.59 1.68
CA PHE A 59 -5.51 -7.87 1.83
C PHE A 59 -4.57 -7.88 3.04
N GLY A 60 -3.79 -6.82 3.24
CA GLY A 60 -2.93 -6.66 4.42
C GLY A 60 -3.72 -6.66 5.74
N GLY A 61 -4.82 -5.91 5.78
CA GLY A 61 -5.74 -5.90 6.93
C GLY A 61 -6.36 -7.26 7.22
N ALA A 62 -6.78 -7.98 6.17
CA ALA A 62 -7.29 -9.34 6.30
C ALA A 62 -6.22 -10.31 6.83
N LEU A 63 -4.97 -10.24 6.35
CA LEU A 63 -3.87 -11.05 6.86
C LEU A 63 -3.58 -10.80 8.34
N ILE A 64 -3.58 -9.53 8.76
CA ILE A 64 -3.43 -9.17 10.18
C ILE A 64 -4.58 -9.78 10.99
N TRP A 65 -5.81 -9.56 10.54
CA TRP A 65 -7.01 -10.08 11.19
C TRP A 65 -6.97 -11.59 11.36
N PHE A 66 -6.71 -12.34 10.28
CA PHE A 66 -6.63 -13.81 10.35
C PHE A 66 -5.46 -14.30 11.20
N SER A 67 -4.31 -13.63 11.15
CA SER A 67 -3.13 -13.98 11.97
C SER A 67 -3.38 -13.78 13.46
N LEU A 68 -4.14 -12.74 13.83
CA LEU A 68 -4.48 -12.45 15.23
C LEU A 68 -5.69 -13.24 15.72
N ARG A 69 -6.66 -13.52 14.83
CA ARG A 69 -7.94 -14.18 15.15
C ARG A 69 -7.87 -15.71 15.18
N ARG A 70 -6.87 -16.37 14.60
CA ARG A 70 -6.62 -17.83 14.76
C ARG A 70 -6.20 -18.23 16.19
N ARG A 71 -6.77 -17.60 17.22
CA ARG A 71 -6.78 -18.11 18.59
C ARG A 71 -7.97 -19.04 18.76
#